data_AF-A0A4Y2RXF0-F1
#
_entry.id   AF-A0A4Y2RXF0-F1
#
_cell.length_a   1.000
_cell.length_b   1.000
_cell.length_c   1.000
_cell.angle_alpha   90.00
_cell.angle_beta   90.00
_cell.angle_gamma   90.00
#
_symmetry.space_group_name_H-M   'P 1'
#
loop_
_entity.id
_entity.type
_entity.pdbx_description
1 polymer ?
#
loop_
_entity_poly.entity_id
_entity_poly.type
_entity_poly.pdbx_seq_one_letter_code
_entity_poly.pdbx_strand_id
1 'polypeptide(L)'
;MSLQDNPDIEVGLVKANIGIAGNEATDELVKKATKEGPNFDIPAPKSYIKKLIKTTSLQKWQADWNEGETGRLTHNTIPKVSWNREVIQFATGHGPFPWFNLYHTNRCDSREVGDPRHFATSCALTVFHMLKPSDYLTEQCRKSCLSNKYSRFKIIQLENFLTDNEVLFYIGPWNRQ
;
A
#
# COMPACT_ATOMS: atom_id res chain seq x y z
N MET A 1 -9.47 -28.89 -18.99
CA MET A 1 -9.10 -27.86 -19.98
C MET A 1 -9.53 -26.53 -19.39
N SER A 2 -8.58 -25.67 -19.01
CA SER A 2 -8.91 -24.38 -18.38
C SER A 2 -9.40 -23.41 -19.46
N LEU A 3 -10.33 -22.52 -19.12
CA LEU A 3 -10.74 -21.40 -19.98
C LEU A 3 -9.54 -20.51 -20.38
N GLN A 4 -8.46 -20.51 -19.58
CA GLN A 4 -7.23 -19.76 -19.85
C GLN A 4 -6.35 -20.39 -20.93
N ASP A 5 -6.58 -21.65 -21.30
CA ASP A 5 -5.74 -22.39 -22.26
C ASP A 5 -6.30 -22.30 -23.70
N ASN A 6 -7.42 -21.60 -23.91
CA ASN A 6 -8.08 -21.53 -25.21
C ASN A 6 -7.73 -20.20 -25.92
N PRO A 7 -7.02 -20.24 -27.06
CA PRO A 7 -6.59 -19.03 -27.78
C PRO A 7 -7.75 -18.24 -28.39
N ASP A 8 -8.95 -18.82 -28.50
CA ASP A 8 -10.13 -18.18 -29.11
C ASP A 8 -10.99 -17.40 -28.09
N ILE A 9 -10.56 -17.32 -26.82
CA ILE A 9 -11.32 -16.67 -25.75
C ILE A 9 -10.53 -15.46 -25.21
N GLU A 10 -11.10 -14.27 -25.35
CA GLU A 10 -10.56 -13.05 -24.76
C GLU A 10 -11.25 -12.73 -23.42
N VAL A 11 -10.46 -12.37 -22.40
CA VAL A 11 -10.95 -11.99 -21.07
C VAL A 11 -10.69 -10.51 -20.84
N GLY A 12 -11.76 -9.74 -20.57
CA GLY A 12 -11.69 -8.30 -20.30
C GLY A 12 -12.46 -7.91 -19.04
N LEU A 13 -12.03 -6.83 -18.40
CA LEU A 13 -12.73 -6.21 -17.27
C LEU A 13 -13.79 -5.24 -17.79
N VAL A 14 -15.01 -5.37 -17.28
CA VAL A 14 -16.11 -4.49 -17.60
C VAL A 14 -16.67 -3.90 -16.31
N LYS A 15 -17.03 -2.62 -16.35
CA LYS A 15 -17.61 -1.93 -15.20
C LYS A 15 -18.96 -2.57 -14.82
N ALA A 16 -19.19 -2.77 -13.53
CA ALA A 16 -20.46 -3.26 -13.02
C ALA A 16 -21.56 -2.18 -13.11
N ASN A 17 -22.83 -2.61 -13.11
CA ASN A 17 -24.03 -1.73 -13.04
C ASN A 17 -24.15 -0.70 -14.17
N ILE A 18 -23.85 -1.11 -15.41
CA ILE A 18 -23.98 -0.26 -16.61
C ILE A 18 -25.03 -0.77 -17.62
N GLY A 19 -25.94 -1.67 -17.24
CA GLY A 19 -26.98 -2.18 -18.13
C GLY A 19 -26.61 -3.45 -18.92
N ILE A 20 -25.47 -4.08 -18.63
CA ILE A 20 -25.06 -5.30 -19.35
C ILE A 20 -25.80 -6.50 -18.76
N ALA A 21 -26.77 -7.00 -19.50
CA ALA A 21 -27.69 -8.06 -19.07
C ALA A 21 -26.99 -9.29 -18.47
N GLY A 22 -25.88 -9.75 -19.06
CA GLY A 22 -25.12 -10.89 -18.53
C GLY A 22 -24.46 -10.61 -17.18
N ASN A 23 -23.89 -9.41 -17.00
CA ASN A 23 -23.27 -9.02 -15.73
C ASN A 23 -24.32 -8.78 -14.65
N GLU A 24 -25.45 -8.17 -15.01
CA GLU A 24 -26.56 -7.91 -14.08
C GLU A 24 -27.25 -9.20 -13.65
N ALA A 25 -27.52 -10.12 -14.58
CA ALA A 25 -28.02 -11.45 -14.25
C ALA A 25 -27.05 -12.21 -13.33
N THR A 26 -25.74 -12.12 -13.59
CA THR A 26 -24.72 -12.71 -12.70
C THR A 26 -24.74 -12.08 -11.31
N ASP A 27 -24.82 -10.75 -11.22
CA ASP A 27 -24.87 -10.02 -9.94
C ASP A 27 -26.15 -10.35 -9.14
N GLU A 28 -27.30 -10.44 -9.79
CA GLU A 28 -28.55 -10.87 -9.16
C GLU A 28 -28.47 -12.32 -8.67
N LEU A 29 -27.85 -13.22 -9.43
CA LEU A 29 -27.61 -14.60 -8.98
C LEU A 29 -26.68 -14.65 -7.77
N VAL A 30 -25.61 -13.84 -7.74
CA VAL A 30 -24.70 -13.74 -6.59
C VAL A 30 -25.42 -13.20 -5.35
N LYS A 31 -26.22 -12.13 -5.50
CA LYS A 31 -27.05 -11.56 -4.42
C LYS A 31 -28.07 -12.58 -3.89
N LYS A 32 -28.69 -13.33 -4.78
CA LYS A 32 -29.64 -14.39 -4.42
C LYS A 32 -28.94 -15.50 -3.63
N ALA A 33 -27.80 -15.98 -4.12
CA ALA A 33 -27.01 -17.01 -3.44
C ALA A 33 -26.47 -16.57 -2.06
N THR A 34 -26.14 -15.28 -1.88
CA THR A 34 -25.72 -14.76 -0.57
C THR A 34 -26.86 -14.62 0.44
N LYS A 35 -28.12 -14.51 -0.03
CA LYS A 35 -29.32 -14.46 0.83
C LYS A 35 -29.89 -15.86 1.11
N GLU A 36 -29.84 -16.75 0.13
CA GLU A 36 -30.42 -18.10 0.18
C GLU A 36 -29.41 -19.19 0.57
N GLY A 37 -28.14 -18.80 0.80
CA GLY A 37 -27.10 -19.72 1.21
C GLY A 37 -27.41 -20.40 2.55
N PRO A 38 -26.83 -21.59 2.79
CA PRO A 38 -27.04 -22.30 4.04
C PRO A 38 -26.60 -21.45 5.24
N ASN A 39 -27.51 -21.28 6.20
CA ASN A 39 -27.17 -20.69 7.49
C ASN A 39 -26.30 -21.69 8.25
N PHE A 40 -25.03 -21.37 8.41
CA PHE A 40 -24.13 -22.13 9.26
C PHE A 40 -24.21 -21.58 10.68
N ASP A 41 -24.86 -22.31 11.57
CA ASP A 41 -24.76 -22.06 13.01
C ASP A 41 -23.37 -22.46 13.49
N ILE A 42 -22.47 -21.47 13.51
CA ILE A 42 -21.14 -21.67 14.07
C ILE A 42 -21.25 -21.45 15.59
N PRO A 43 -20.94 -22.46 16.43
CA PRO A 43 -21.02 -22.34 17.89
C PRO A 43 -19.83 -21.55 18.46
N ALA A 44 -19.53 -20.39 17.86
CA ALA A 44 -18.50 -19.48 18.30
C ALA A 44 -18.92 -18.05 17.99
N PRO A 45 -18.62 -17.09 18.88
CA PRO A 45 -18.88 -15.68 18.61
C PRO A 45 -18.16 -15.22 17.33
N LYS A 46 -18.81 -14.38 16.52
CA LYS A 46 -18.24 -13.80 15.30
C LYS A 46 -16.88 -13.12 15.56
N SER A 47 -16.70 -12.51 16.74
CA SER A 47 -15.44 -11.89 17.17
C SER A 47 -14.29 -12.91 17.28
N TYR A 48 -14.57 -14.10 17.81
CA TYR A 48 -13.60 -15.19 17.93
C TYR A 48 -13.14 -15.67 16.55
N ILE A 49 -14.09 -15.95 15.66
CA ILE A 49 -13.80 -16.41 14.29
C ILE A 49 -12.98 -15.36 13.53
N LYS A 50 -13.40 -14.08 13.58
CA LYS A 50 -12.65 -12.98 12.97
C LYS A 50 -11.21 -12.89 13.50
N LYS A 51 -11.03 -13.02 14.82
CA LYS A 51 -9.71 -13.01 15.45
C LYS A 51 -8.88 -14.21 15.01
N LEU A 52 -9.47 -15.40 14.95
CA LEU A 52 -8.81 -16.62 14.52
C LEU A 52 -8.32 -16.48 13.07
N ILE A 53 -9.22 -16.14 12.14
CA ILE A 53 -8.87 -15.94 10.72
C ILE A 53 -7.75 -14.91 10.61
N LYS A 54 -7.88 -13.74 11.23
CA LYS A 54 -6.84 -12.70 11.18
C LYS A 54 -5.50 -13.22 11.71
N THR A 55 -5.49 -13.95 12.82
CA THR A 55 -4.26 -14.43 13.45
C THR A 55 -3.60 -15.52 12.61
N THR A 56 -4.36 -16.51 12.15
CA THR A 56 -3.87 -17.60 11.31
C THR A 56 -3.37 -17.11 9.96
N SER A 57 -4.10 -16.18 9.31
CA SER A 57 -3.64 -15.56 8.07
C SER A 57 -2.35 -14.77 8.25
N LEU A 58 -2.22 -13.99 9.33
CA LEU A 58 -0.98 -13.26 9.61
C LEU A 58 0.20 -14.19 9.90
N GLN A 59 -0.03 -15.28 10.63
CA GLN A 59 1.01 -16.29 10.90
C GLN A 59 1.49 -16.96 9.62
N LYS A 60 0.57 -17.39 8.77
CA LYS A 60 0.90 -17.99 7.48
C LYS A 60 1.67 -17.01 6.60
N TRP A 61 1.17 -15.78 6.48
CA TRP A 61 1.85 -14.75 5.70
C TRP A 61 3.26 -14.44 6.25
N GLN A 62 3.42 -14.41 7.57
CA GLN A 62 4.74 -14.22 8.17
C GLN A 62 5.69 -15.39 7.89
N ALA A 63 5.19 -16.63 7.89
CA ALA A 63 5.98 -17.81 7.53
C ALA A 63 6.43 -17.72 6.07
N ASP A 64 5.48 -17.47 5.15
CA ASP A 64 5.76 -17.28 3.72
C ASP A 64 6.77 -16.14 3.50
N TRP A 65 6.65 -15.03 4.25
CA TRP A 65 7.58 -13.89 4.19
C TRP A 65 8.99 -14.26 4.68
N ASN A 66 9.10 -15.10 5.70
CA ASN A 66 10.39 -15.57 6.21
C ASN A 66 11.04 -16.61 5.31
N GLU A 67 10.27 -17.47 4.65
CA GLU A 67 10.77 -18.55 3.82
C GLU A 67 11.04 -18.12 2.37
N GLY A 68 10.30 -17.14 1.84
CA GLY A 68 10.37 -16.75 0.42
C GLY A 68 11.65 -16.02 -0.01
N GLU A 69 12.25 -16.46 -1.12
CA GLU A 69 13.50 -15.87 -1.66
C GLU A 69 13.34 -14.56 -2.44
N THR A 70 12.11 -14.22 -2.84
CA THR A 70 11.85 -12.96 -3.56
C THR A 70 11.71 -11.80 -2.58
N GLY A 71 12.35 -10.66 -2.86
CA GLY A 71 12.20 -9.46 -2.02
C GLY A 71 12.99 -9.49 -0.71
N ARG A 72 14.05 -10.32 -0.60
CA ARG A 72 14.91 -10.42 0.59
C ARG A 72 15.49 -9.07 1.06
N LEU A 73 15.79 -8.16 0.14
CA LEU A 73 16.23 -6.79 0.50
C LEU A 73 15.15 -6.03 1.30
N THR A 74 13.88 -6.21 0.94
CA THR A 74 12.74 -5.64 1.66
C THR A 74 12.52 -6.36 2.98
N HIS A 75 12.60 -7.69 3.02
CA HIS A 75 12.51 -8.48 4.26
C HIS A 75 13.56 -8.08 5.29
N ASN A 76 14.82 -7.91 4.86
CA ASN A 76 15.92 -7.47 5.72
C ASN A 76 15.69 -6.11 6.38
N THR A 77 14.77 -5.30 5.85
CA THR A 77 14.42 -3.99 6.38
C THR A 77 13.08 -3.99 7.10
N ILE A 78 12.14 -4.82 6.65
CA ILE A 78 10.80 -4.99 7.22
C ILE A 78 10.57 -6.49 7.45
N PRO A 79 11.15 -7.08 8.51
CA PRO A 79 11.14 -8.53 8.69
C PRO A 79 9.78 -9.05 9.19
N LYS A 80 8.88 -8.16 9.64
CA LYS A 80 7.53 -8.55 10.06
C LYS A 80 6.49 -8.07 9.06
N VAL A 81 5.43 -8.83 8.86
CA VAL A 81 4.32 -8.44 7.96
C VAL A 81 3.35 -7.44 8.59
N SER A 82 3.39 -7.28 9.92
CA SER A 82 2.44 -6.45 10.69
C SER A 82 2.87 -4.98 10.83
N TRP A 83 3.45 -4.38 9.80
CA TRP A 83 3.84 -2.97 9.81
C TRP A 83 2.73 -2.06 9.29
N ASN A 84 2.75 -0.79 9.72
CA ASN A 84 1.81 0.21 9.22
C ASN A 84 2.10 0.51 7.74
N ARG A 85 1.04 0.81 6.99
CA ARG A 85 1.09 1.09 5.55
C ARG A 85 2.07 2.23 5.25
N GLU A 86 2.01 3.31 6.00
CA GLU A 86 2.85 4.51 5.86
C GLU A 86 4.33 4.15 6.00
N VAL A 87 4.65 3.27 6.95
CA VAL A 87 6.03 2.86 7.19
C VAL A 87 6.53 1.94 6.07
N ILE A 88 5.67 1.09 5.51
CA ILE A 88 6.00 0.23 4.36
C ILE A 88 6.22 1.09 3.10
N GLN A 89 5.35 2.07 2.85
CA GLN A 89 5.46 2.99 1.71
C GLN A 89 6.74 3.80 1.78
N PHE A 90 7.01 4.43 2.92
CA PHE A 90 8.24 5.14 3.17
C PHE A 90 9.49 4.26 2.99
N ALA A 91 9.48 3.05 3.55
CA ALA A 91 10.62 2.14 3.51
C ALA A 91 10.91 1.64 2.10
N THR A 92 9.88 1.32 1.32
CA THR A 92 10.03 0.75 -0.02
C THR A 92 10.10 1.82 -1.11
N GLY A 93 9.69 3.06 -0.83
CA GLY A 93 9.45 4.08 -1.86
C GLY A 93 8.36 3.69 -2.84
N HIS A 94 7.56 2.67 -2.53
CA HIS A 94 6.55 2.08 -3.41
C HIS A 94 5.13 2.22 -2.84
N GLY A 95 4.15 2.14 -3.73
CA GLY A 95 2.74 2.39 -3.43
C GLY A 95 2.37 3.84 -3.69
N PRO A 96 1.12 4.25 -3.36
CA PRO A 96 0.68 5.63 -3.45
C PRO A 96 1.30 6.44 -2.30
N PHE A 97 2.63 6.52 -2.29
CA PHE A 97 3.31 7.64 -1.68
C PHE A 97 2.81 8.87 -2.45
N PRO A 98 2.30 9.92 -1.79
CA PRO A 98 1.51 10.99 -2.42
C PRO A 98 2.10 11.57 -3.72
N TRP A 99 3.42 11.48 -3.94
CA TRP A 99 4.03 11.95 -5.19
C TRP A 99 4.18 10.94 -6.33
N PHE A 100 4.42 9.66 -6.06
CA PHE A 100 4.83 8.71 -7.11
C PHE A 100 3.69 8.26 -8.02
N ASN A 101 2.44 8.43 -7.59
CA ASN A 101 1.27 7.92 -8.30
C ASN A 101 0.40 9.01 -8.94
N LEU A 102 0.67 10.29 -8.67
CA LEU A 102 -0.20 11.41 -9.06
C LEU A 102 0.41 12.32 -10.14
N TYR A 103 1.73 12.29 -10.36
CA TYR A 103 2.40 13.19 -11.30
C TYR A 103 3.23 12.41 -12.33
N HIS A 104 3.20 12.86 -13.59
CA HIS A 104 4.10 12.39 -14.65
C HIS A 104 5.58 12.78 -14.42
N THR A 105 5.89 13.41 -13.27
CA THR A 105 7.23 13.85 -12.89
C THR A 105 7.55 13.41 -11.46
N ASN A 106 8.72 12.81 -11.25
CA ASN A 106 9.21 12.41 -9.94
C ASN A 106 9.84 13.57 -9.13
N ARG A 107 9.43 14.82 -9.36
CA ARG A 107 10.06 16.01 -8.77
C ARG A 107 9.12 16.77 -7.86
N CYS A 108 9.65 17.21 -6.72
CA CYS A 108 9.04 18.15 -5.79
C CYS A 108 9.04 19.58 -6.38
N ASP A 109 8.22 20.50 -5.86
CA ASP A 109 8.18 21.91 -6.30
C ASP A 109 9.53 22.62 -6.15
N SER A 110 10.38 22.13 -5.23
CA SER A 110 11.79 22.53 -5.07
C SER A 110 12.70 22.08 -6.23
N ARG A 111 12.14 21.38 -7.23
CA ARG A 111 12.79 20.75 -8.41
C ARG A 111 13.73 19.58 -8.09
N GLU A 112 13.82 19.16 -6.83
CA GLU A 112 14.52 17.94 -6.40
C GLU A 112 13.67 16.69 -6.64
N VAL A 113 14.30 15.50 -6.63
CA VAL A 113 13.58 14.22 -6.73
C VAL A 113 12.70 14.05 -5.48
N GLY A 114 11.39 13.91 -5.68
CA GLY A 114 10.38 13.75 -4.64
C GLY A 114 10.37 12.34 -4.04
N ASP A 115 11.53 11.82 -3.64
CA ASP A 115 11.63 10.54 -2.93
C ASP A 115 11.29 10.71 -1.43
N PRO A 116 10.90 9.64 -0.71
CA PRO A 116 10.56 9.75 0.71
C PRO A 116 11.68 10.32 1.57
N ARG A 117 12.94 10.12 1.18
CA ARG A 117 14.11 10.64 1.89
C ARG A 117 14.23 12.15 1.73
N HIS A 118 13.98 12.71 0.55
CA HIS A 118 13.90 14.16 0.33
C HIS A 118 12.87 14.77 1.28
N PHE A 119 11.64 14.24 1.28
CA PHE A 119 10.59 14.72 2.18
C PHE A 119 10.93 14.57 3.66
N ALA A 120 11.62 13.50 4.04
CA ALA A 120 12.00 13.30 5.44
C ALA A 120 13.19 14.15 5.89
N THR A 121 14.10 14.58 5.01
CA THR A 121 15.40 15.12 5.46
C THR A 121 15.76 16.50 4.92
N SER A 122 15.20 16.93 3.79
CA SER A 122 15.66 18.16 3.12
C SER A 122 14.59 18.98 2.39
N CYS A 123 13.35 18.49 2.26
CA CYS A 123 12.30 19.21 1.53
C CYS A 123 11.87 20.49 2.25
N ALA A 124 12.07 21.65 1.63
CA ALA A 124 11.67 22.94 2.21
C ALA A 124 10.17 23.04 2.57
N LEU A 125 9.33 22.16 2.01
CA LEU A 125 7.89 22.13 2.24
C LEU A 125 7.49 21.23 3.43
N THR A 126 8.43 20.49 4.02
CA THR A 126 8.16 19.64 5.19
C THR A 126 8.83 20.25 6.43
N VAL A 127 8.04 20.45 7.50
CA VAL A 127 8.52 21.08 8.75
C VAL A 127 9.18 20.06 9.70
N PHE A 128 9.21 18.78 9.31
CA PHE A 128 9.53 17.64 10.18
C PHE A 128 10.81 16.91 9.75
N HIS A 129 11.92 17.64 9.62
CA HIS A 129 13.17 17.04 9.20
C HIS A 129 13.70 16.02 10.22
N MET A 130 13.91 14.80 9.74
CA MET A 130 14.83 13.83 10.31
C MET A 130 16.26 14.25 9.98
N LEU A 131 17.21 13.87 10.84
CA LEU A 131 18.64 14.07 10.56
C LEU A 131 18.98 13.40 9.22
N LYS A 132 19.53 14.17 8.28
CA LYS A 132 19.98 13.66 6.99
C LYS A 132 21.12 12.65 7.25
N PRO A 133 20.97 11.38 6.84
CA PRO A 133 22.09 10.46 6.92
C PRO A 133 23.23 10.86 6.00
N SER A 134 24.46 10.57 6.41
CA SER A 134 25.65 10.65 5.56
C SER A 134 25.48 9.76 4.31
N ASP A 135 25.95 10.26 3.17
CA ASP A 135 25.76 9.66 1.83
C ASP A 135 26.30 8.21 1.70
N TYR A 136 27.11 7.74 2.66
CA TYR A 136 27.74 6.42 2.65
C TYR A 136 26.94 5.30 3.36
N LEU A 137 25.80 5.57 4.01
CA LEU A 137 25.10 4.56 4.84
C LEU A 137 23.58 4.49 4.63
N THR A 138 23.12 4.57 3.38
CA THR A 138 21.69 4.60 3.04
C THR A 138 20.87 3.42 3.58
N GLU A 139 21.37 2.18 3.47
CA GLU A 139 20.62 1.00 3.95
C GLU A 139 20.67 0.80 5.48
N GLN A 140 21.84 0.98 6.10
CA GLN A 140 21.99 0.86 7.56
C GLN A 140 21.18 1.94 8.28
N CYS A 141 21.19 3.17 7.76
CA CYS A 141 20.38 4.24 8.31
C CYS A 141 18.89 3.98 8.11
N ARG A 142 18.46 3.51 6.93
CA ARG A 142 17.06 3.12 6.68
C ARG A 142 16.59 2.08 7.69
N LYS A 143 17.38 1.02 7.91
CA LYS A 143 17.09 -0.01 8.93
C LYS A 143 17.03 0.56 10.34
N SER A 144 17.99 1.40 10.73
CA SER A 144 18.02 2.05 12.05
C SER A 144 16.79 2.95 12.26
N CYS A 145 16.45 3.77 11.27
CA CYS A 145 15.28 4.65 11.26
C CYS A 145 13.98 3.84 11.44
N LEU A 146 13.81 2.75 10.71
CA LEU A 146 12.62 1.91 10.79
C LEU A 146 12.57 1.10 12.10
N SER A 147 13.71 0.73 12.68
CA SER A 147 13.76 0.05 13.98
C SER A 147 13.33 0.96 15.14
N ASN A 148 13.57 2.27 15.03
CA ASN A 148 13.28 3.24 16.08
C ASN A 148 11.78 3.61 16.11
N LYS A 149 11.13 3.50 17.28
CA LYS A 149 9.70 3.79 17.44
C LYS A 149 9.36 5.27 17.19
N TYR A 150 10.20 6.19 17.64
CA TYR A 150 10.01 7.63 17.46
C TYR A 150 10.17 8.03 15.99
N SER A 151 11.17 7.47 15.30
CA SER A 151 11.34 7.68 13.87
C SER A 151 10.15 7.16 13.06
N ARG A 152 9.63 5.98 13.38
CA ARG A 152 8.38 5.48 12.75
C ARG A 152 7.18 6.39 12.98
N PHE A 153 7.04 6.95 14.18
CA PHE A 153 6.00 7.93 14.46
C PHE A 153 6.13 9.16 13.57
N LYS A 154 7.35 9.71 13.42
CA LYS A 154 7.61 10.83 12.52
C LYS A 154 7.31 10.51 11.04
N ILE A 155 7.63 9.29 10.59
CA ILE A 155 7.30 8.83 9.23
C ILE A 155 5.78 8.83 9.01
N ILE A 156 5.01 8.31 9.97
CA ILE A 156 3.54 8.31 9.89
C ILE A 156 3.00 9.74 9.85
N GLN A 157 3.54 10.65 10.67
CA GLN A 157 3.15 12.07 10.64
C GLN A 157 3.45 12.73 9.30
N LEU A 158 4.62 12.43 8.71
CA LEU A 158 4.99 12.93 7.39
C LEU A 158 4.05 12.43 6.30
N GLU A 159 3.78 11.13 6.25
CA GLU A 159 2.88 10.50 5.26
C GLU A 159 1.45 11.05 5.36
N ASN A 160 0.94 11.22 6.58
CA ASN A 160 -0.36 11.85 6.80
C ASN A 160 -0.34 13.31 6.35
N PHE A 161 0.70 14.08 6.71
CA PHE A 161 0.83 15.47 6.28
C PHE A 161 0.85 15.60 4.75
N LEU A 162 1.60 14.75 4.06
CA LEU A 162 1.67 14.75 2.59
C LEU A 162 0.32 14.36 1.96
N THR A 163 -0.41 13.42 2.58
CA THR A 163 -1.75 13.01 2.12
C THR A 163 -2.77 14.12 2.32
N ASP A 164 -2.78 14.78 3.48
CA ASP A 164 -3.73 15.83 3.83
C ASP A 164 -3.48 17.13 3.05
N ASN A 165 -2.24 17.37 2.64
CA ASN A 165 -1.82 18.59 1.95
C ASN A 165 -1.50 18.36 0.47
N GLU A 166 -2.02 17.29 -0.13
CA GLU A 166 -1.80 16.93 -1.54
C GLU A 166 -1.96 18.12 -2.52
N VAL A 167 -2.85 19.07 -2.21
CA VAL A 167 -3.10 20.28 -3.00
C VAL A 167 -1.96 21.31 -2.95
N LEU A 168 -1.26 21.46 -1.82
CA LEU A 168 -0.09 22.37 -1.71
C LEU A 168 1.08 21.93 -2.57
N PHE A 169 0.99 20.69 -3.02
CA PHE A 169 2.00 19.91 -3.70
C PHE A 169 1.59 19.62 -5.17
N TYR A 170 0.45 20.18 -5.58
CA TYR A 170 -0.14 20.02 -6.91
C TYR A 170 0.43 21.03 -7.90
N ILE A 171 1.40 20.59 -8.72
CA ILE A 171 1.75 21.27 -9.97
C ILE A 171 0.85 20.76 -11.09
N GLY A 172 -0.40 21.20 -11.10
CA GLY A 172 -1.23 21.09 -12.29
C GLY A 172 -0.67 21.96 -13.42
N PRO A 173 -0.95 21.64 -14.70
CA PRO A 173 -0.49 22.43 -15.86
C PRO A 173 -0.98 23.90 -15.88
N TRP A 174 -1.79 24.31 -14.90
CA TRP A 174 -2.41 25.63 -14.81
C TRP A 174 -1.68 26.63 -13.89
N ASN A 175 -0.67 26.21 -13.11
CA ASN A 175 0.08 27.11 -12.22
C ASN A 175 1.42 27.55 -12.84
N ARG A 176 1.37 28.08 -14.07
CA ARG A 176 2.42 28.95 -14.61
C ARG A 176 1.80 30.33 -14.87
N GLN A 177 1.95 31.23 -13.90
CA GLN A 177 1.99 32.67 -14.16
C GLN A 177 3.44 33.10 -14.27
#